data_AF-A0AAN4Z4Y0-F1
#
_entry.id   AF-A0AAN4Z4Y0-F1
#
_cell.length_a   1.000
_cell.length_b   1.000
_cell.length_c   1.000
_cell.angle_alpha   90.00
_cell.angle_beta   90.00
_cell.angle_gamma   90.00
#
_symmetry.space_group_name_H-M   'P 1'
#
loop_
_entity.id
_entity.type
_entity.pdbx_description
1 polymer ?
#
loop_
_entity_poly.entity_id
_entity_poly.type
_entity_poly.pdbx_seq_one_letter_code
_entity_poly.pdbx_strand_id
1 'polypeptide(L)'
;MHMGNMKFKQRPREEQAETDGTDGENEGILGISNEICARIVALLKPRVKVGAEWVNKGQNMEQVNWSVGAMAKGLYSRVFNWLVKKCNVTLDQKGLDRDYFIGV
;
A
#
# COMPACT_ATOMS: atom_id res chain seq x y z
N MET A 1 -6.45 2.35 7.45
CA MET A 1 -7.03 1.43 8.45
C MET A 1 -7.73 0.24 7.78
N HIS A 2 -8.60 0.49 6.81
CA HIS A 2 -9.30 -0.50 6.00
C HIS A 2 -8.43 -1.60 5.33
N MET A 3 -7.18 -1.29 4.94
CA MET A 3 -6.26 -2.29 4.39
C MET A 3 -5.92 -3.46 5.33
N GLY A 4 -6.04 -3.27 6.66
CA GLY A 4 -5.75 -4.31 7.64
C GLY A 4 -6.90 -5.30 7.87
N ASN A 5 -8.11 -5.01 7.36
CA ASN A 5 -9.29 -5.85 7.59
C ASN A 5 -9.50 -6.89 6.47
N MET A 6 -8.65 -6.90 5.44
CA MET A 6 -8.73 -7.89 4.37
C MET A 6 -8.27 -9.25 4.86
N LYS A 7 -9.10 -10.25 4.61
CA LYS A 7 -8.83 -11.65 4.96
C LYS A 7 -8.55 -12.44 3.69
N PHE A 8 -7.51 -13.24 3.73
CA PHE A 8 -7.09 -14.13 2.65
C PHE A 8 -7.19 -15.57 3.14
N LYS A 9 -7.55 -16.48 2.24
CA LYS A 9 -7.59 -17.92 2.50
C LYS A 9 -6.58 -18.63 1.62
N GLN A 10 -6.03 -19.73 2.14
CA GLN A 10 -5.22 -20.67 1.37
C GLN A 10 -6.06 -21.91 1.09
N ARG A 11 -6.05 -22.40 -0.16
CA ARG A 11 -6.71 -23.68 -0.47
C ARG A 11 -5.88 -24.84 0.10
N PRO A 12 -6.50 -25.90 0.66
CA PRO A 12 -5.77 -27.02 1.28
C PRO A 12 -4.80 -27.77 0.35
N ARG A 13 -4.94 -27.61 -0.97
CA ARG A 13 -4.17 -28.34 -1.99
C ARG A 13 -3.37 -27.44 -2.93
N GLU A 14 -3.47 -26.12 -2.77
CA GLU A 14 -2.78 -25.13 -3.60
C GLU A 14 -2.09 -24.10 -2.70
N GLU A 15 -0.83 -23.78 -2.96
CA GLU A 15 -0.09 -22.75 -2.20
C GLU A 15 -0.61 -21.33 -2.45
N GLN A 16 -1.47 -21.15 -3.46
CA GLN A 16 -2.02 -19.87 -3.87
C GLN A 16 -3.05 -19.33 -2.87
N ALA A 17 -2.90 -18.04 -2.54
CA ALA A 17 -3.89 -17.29 -1.78
C ALA A 17 -5.09 -16.89 -2.64
N GLU A 18 -6.27 -16.89 -2.04
CA GLU A 18 -7.52 -16.36 -2.59
C GLU A 18 -8.14 -15.35 -1.62
N THR A 19 -9.01 -14.48 -2.12
CA THR A 19 -9.84 -13.65 -1.24
C THR A 19 -10.80 -14.55 -0.47
N ASP A 20 -10.88 -14.36 0.84
CA ASP A 20 -11.99 -14.94 1.59
C ASP A 20 -13.26 -14.22 1.13
N GLY A 21 -14.24 -14.93 0.58
CA GLY A 21 -15.36 -14.43 -0.24
C GLY A 21 -16.35 -13.45 0.40
N THR A 22 -15.90 -12.50 1.20
CA THR A 22 -16.63 -11.28 1.57
C THR A 22 -16.57 -10.27 0.42
N ASP A 23 -17.10 -10.68 -0.73
CA ASP A 23 -17.23 -9.81 -1.91
C ASP A 23 -18.35 -8.76 -1.75
N GLY A 24 -19.14 -8.77 -0.66
CA GLY A 24 -20.30 -7.87 -0.50
C GLY A 24 -20.32 -6.91 0.70
N GLU A 25 -19.56 -7.14 1.77
CA GLU A 25 -19.68 -6.32 3.00
C GLU A 25 -18.63 -5.19 3.09
N ASN A 26 -17.59 -5.28 2.27
CA ASN A 26 -16.56 -4.25 2.16
C ASN A 26 -16.90 -3.16 1.12
N GLU A 27 -17.97 -3.36 0.33
CA GLU A 27 -18.35 -2.50 -0.79
C GLU A 27 -18.83 -1.10 -0.35
N GLY A 28 -19.30 -0.94 0.89
CA GLY A 28 -19.69 0.36 1.47
C GLY A 28 -18.85 0.84 2.65
N ILE A 29 -18.13 -0.06 3.34
CA ILE A 29 -17.53 0.23 4.66
C ILE A 29 -16.04 0.60 4.57
N LEU A 30 -15.34 0.26 3.47
CA LEU A 30 -13.91 0.61 3.35
C LEU A 30 -13.68 2.06 2.92
N GLY A 31 -14.68 2.76 2.34
CA GLY A 31 -14.51 4.15 1.87
C GLY A 31 -13.39 4.33 0.84
N ILE A 32 -12.94 3.24 0.23
CA ILE A 32 -11.88 3.22 -0.77
C ILE A 32 -12.53 2.97 -2.13
N SER A 33 -12.14 3.74 -3.15
CA SER A 33 -12.57 3.54 -4.55
C SER A 33 -12.40 2.07 -4.99
N ASN A 34 -13.34 1.57 -5.79
CA ASN A 34 -13.32 0.23 -6.41
C ASN A 34 -11.97 -0.10 -7.05
N GLU A 35 -11.28 0.90 -7.59
CA GLU A 35 -9.95 0.73 -8.18
C GLU A 35 -8.89 0.26 -7.20
N ILE A 36 -8.94 0.71 -5.95
CA ILE A 36 -7.92 0.34 -4.95
C ILE A 36 -8.20 -1.07 -4.43
N CYS A 37 -9.46 -1.46 -4.25
CA CYS A 37 -9.83 -2.84 -3.95
C CYS A 37 -9.35 -3.78 -5.07
N ALA A 38 -9.60 -3.44 -6.33
CA ALA A 38 -9.08 -4.20 -7.47
C ALA A 38 -7.54 -4.30 -7.47
N ARG A 39 -6.84 -3.21 -7.11
CA ARG A 39 -5.38 -3.20 -6.98
C ARG A 39 -4.86 -4.05 -5.83
N ILE A 40 -5.62 -4.22 -4.75
CA ILE A 40 -5.21 -5.11 -3.66
C ILE A 40 -5.45 -6.57 -4.05
N VAL A 41 -6.56 -6.88 -4.73
CA VAL A 41 -6.79 -8.23 -5.29
C VAL A 41 -5.70 -8.61 -6.30
N ALA A 42 -5.15 -7.63 -7.04
CA ALA A 42 -4.00 -7.85 -7.92
C ALA A 42 -2.71 -8.32 -7.19
N LEU A 43 -2.63 -8.21 -5.87
CA LEU A 43 -1.52 -8.78 -5.07
C LEU A 43 -1.56 -10.31 -5.00
N LEU A 44 -2.68 -10.97 -5.34
CA LEU A 44 -2.76 -12.43 -5.38
C LEU A 44 -2.02 -13.01 -6.59
N LYS A 45 -2.01 -12.27 -7.70
CA LYS A 45 -1.35 -12.64 -8.97
C LYS A 45 -0.60 -11.43 -9.56
N PRO A 46 0.44 -10.91 -8.88
CA PRO A 46 1.22 -9.78 -9.37
C PRO A 46 1.93 -10.13 -10.68
N ARG A 47 2.03 -9.13 -11.56
CA ARG A 47 2.84 -9.18 -12.78
C ARG A 47 4.24 -8.71 -12.48
N VAL A 48 5.22 -9.57 -12.75
CA VAL A 48 6.64 -9.27 -12.57
C VAL A 48 7.29 -9.17 -13.93
N LYS A 49 8.07 -8.12 -14.15
CA LYS A 49 8.86 -7.96 -15.37
C LYS A 49 10.13 -8.80 -15.27
N VAL A 50 10.35 -9.70 -16.23
CA VAL A 50 11.53 -10.54 -16.32
C VAL A 50 12.16 -10.31 -17.70
N GLY A 51 13.24 -9.53 -17.75
CA GLY A 51 13.83 -9.08 -19.00
C GLY A 51 12.86 -8.22 -19.82
N ALA A 52 12.47 -8.71 -21.00
CA ALA A 52 11.53 -8.04 -21.90
C ALA A 52 10.05 -8.38 -21.61
N GLU A 53 9.77 -9.47 -20.89
CA GLU A 53 8.42 -10.02 -20.76
C GLU A 53 7.82 -9.79 -19.36
N TRP A 54 6.48 -9.89 -19.28
CA TRP A 54 5.73 -9.79 -18.04
C TRP A 54 5.11 -11.14 -17.71
N VAL A 55 5.43 -11.66 -16.52
CA VAL A 55 4.96 -12.97 -16.07
C VAL A 55 4.06 -12.80 -14.84
N ASN A 56 2.93 -13.52 -14.82
CA ASN A 56 2.06 -13.59 -13.64
C ASN A 56 2.69 -14.53 -12.61
N LYS A 57 2.91 -14.04 -11.39
CA LYS A 57 3.42 -14.85 -10.28
C LYS A 57 2.31 -15.08 -9.26
N GLY A 58 1.99 -16.33 -8.92
CA GLY A 58 1.12 -16.62 -7.78
C GLY A 58 1.81 -16.26 -6.45
N GLN A 59 1.07 -15.73 -5.49
CA GLN A 59 1.57 -15.48 -4.12
C GLN A 59 0.92 -16.44 -3.12
N ASN A 60 1.66 -16.77 -2.06
CA ASN A 60 1.13 -17.46 -0.90
C ASN A 60 0.48 -16.47 0.09
N MET A 61 -0.24 -16.98 1.09
CA MET A 61 -0.96 -16.14 2.06
C MET A 61 -0.05 -15.19 2.84
N GLU A 62 1.12 -15.67 3.28
CA GLU A 62 2.08 -14.86 4.02
C GLU A 62 2.66 -13.71 3.18
N GLN A 63 3.01 -13.98 1.92
CA GLN A 63 3.50 -13.00 0.97
C GLN A 63 2.48 -11.91 0.69
N VAL A 64 1.21 -12.25 0.56
CA VAL A 64 0.13 -11.26 0.39
C VAL A 64 0.00 -10.39 1.64
N ASN A 65 0.02 -11.00 2.84
CA ASN A 65 -0.04 -10.25 4.10
C ASN A 65 1.16 -9.30 4.27
N TRP A 66 2.37 -9.75 3.95
CA TRP A 66 3.56 -8.88 3.96
C TRP A 66 3.44 -7.76 2.94
N SER A 67 2.92 -8.04 1.74
CA SER A 67 2.72 -7.04 0.69
C SER A 67 1.72 -5.96 1.11
N VAL A 68 0.60 -6.35 1.73
CA VAL A 68 -0.39 -5.41 2.29
C VAL A 68 0.23 -4.56 3.41
N GLY A 69 0.99 -5.17 4.33
CA GLY A 69 1.69 -4.46 5.38
C GLY A 69 2.74 -3.48 4.87
N ALA A 70 3.52 -3.88 3.86
CA ALA A 70 4.51 -3.03 3.19
C ALA A 70 3.84 -1.85 2.47
N MET A 71 2.70 -2.10 1.80
CA MET A 71 1.92 -1.05 1.15
C MET A 71 1.40 -0.01 2.16
N ALA A 72 0.87 -0.46 3.30
CA ALA A 72 0.40 0.41 4.36
C ALA A 72 1.52 1.29 4.92
N LYS A 73 2.68 0.70 5.24
CA LYS A 73 3.88 1.45 5.68
C LYS A 73 4.35 2.45 4.63
N GLY A 74 4.39 2.04 3.36
CA GLY A 74 4.80 2.88 2.24
C GLY A 74 3.86 4.05 1.98
N LEU A 75 2.55 3.86 2.17
CA LEU A 75 1.56 4.93 2.07
C LEU A 75 1.72 5.93 3.22
N TYR A 76 1.80 5.44 4.46
CA TYR A 76 1.99 6.27 5.64
C TYR A 76 3.25 7.13 5.52
N SER A 77 4.39 6.53 5.15
CA SER A 77 5.65 7.27 4.97
C SER A 77 5.54 8.39 3.94
N ARG A 78 4.85 8.15 2.81
CA ARG A 78 4.64 9.19 1.77
C ARG A 78 3.74 10.32 2.25
N VAL A 79 2.65 10.00 2.95
CA VAL A 79 1.72 10.99 3.50
C VAL A 79 2.40 11.81 4.59
N PHE A 80 3.15 11.17 5.48
CA PHE A 80 3.91 11.86 6.52
C PHE A 80 4.97 12.80 5.93
N ASN A 81 5.76 12.32 4.97
CA ASN A 81 6.74 13.15 4.27
C ASN A 81 6.08 14.32 3.53
N TRP A 82 4.89 14.11 2.95
CA TRP A 82 4.13 15.18 2.32
C TRP A 82 3.66 16.22 3.34
N LEU A 83 3.18 15.79 4.51
CA LEU A 83 2.77 16.66 5.60
C LEU A 83 3.95 17.53 6.08
N VAL A 84 5.10 16.91 6.37
CA VAL A 84 6.33 17.62 6.79
C VAL A 84 6.74 18.64 5.74
N LYS A 85 6.72 18.28 4.45
CA LYS A 85 7.00 19.23 3.36
C LYS A 85 6.02 20.39 3.35
N LYS A 86 4.73 20.17 3.59
CA LYS A 86 3.71 21.23 3.65
C LYS A 86 3.93 22.17 4.84
N CYS A 87 4.24 21.63 6.02
CA CYS A 87 4.62 22.44 7.18
C CYS A 87 5.88 23.27 6.91
N ASN A 88 6.89 22.67 6.27
CA ASN A 88 8.12 23.39 5.93
C ASN A 88 7.87 24.52 4.93
N VAL A 89 6.93 24.37 3.98
CA VAL A 89 6.55 25.45 3.06
C VAL A 89 5.91 26.62 3.81
N THR A 90 5.11 26.36 4.86
CA THR A 90 4.51 27.43 5.67
C THR A 90 5.49 28.11 6.62
N LEU A 91 6.52 27.38 7.07
CA LEU A 91 7.55 27.88 7.98
C LEU A 91 8.73 28.53 7.24
N ASP A 92 8.82 28.34 5.92
CA ASP A 92 9.86 28.91 5.08
C ASP A 92 9.70 30.44 4.99
N GLN A 93 10.66 31.16 5.58
CA GLN A 93 10.81 32.59 5.37
C GLN A 93 11.62 32.85 4.10
N LYS A 94 10.92 33.08 2.99
CA LYS A 94 11.53 33.38 1.70
C LYS A 94 12.29 34.71 1.74
N GLY A 95 13.49 34.73 1.17
CA GLY A 95 14.29 35.94 0.99
C GLY A 95 15.25 36.28 2.15
N LEU A 96 15.40 35.40 3.14
CA LEU A 96 16.43 35.48 4.16
C LEU A 96 17.51 34.43 3.89
N ASP A 97 18.77 34.87 3.90
CA ASP A 97 19.92 33.95 3.86
C ASP A 97 19.99 33.15 5.16
N ARG A 98 20.25 31.85 5.03
CA ARG A 98 20.23 30.90 6.14
C ARG A 98 21.67 30.49 6.48
N ASP A 99 22.40 31.40 7.12
CA ASP A 99 23.81 31.20 7.42
C ASP A 99 24.05 30.31 8.64
N TYR A 100 23.10 30.27 9.58
CA TYR A 100 23.21 29.53 10.85
C TYR A 100 21.89 28.83 11.18
N PHE A 101 21.97 27.64 11.81
CA PHE A 101 20.82 26.96 12.40
C PHE A 101 21.21 26.25 13.69
N ILE A 102 20.26 26.11 14.61
CA ILE A 102 20.37 25.26 15.80
C ILE A 102 19.31 24.17 15.67
N GLY A 103 19.75 22.92 15.60
CA GLY A 103 18.88 21.76 15.63
C GLY A 103 18.60 21.34 17.07
N VAL A 104 17.34 21.00 17.36
CA VAL A 104 16.91 20.37 18.62
C VAL A 104 16.76 18.88 18.41
#